data_AF-A0A5R9ARZ4-F1
#
_entry.id   AF-A0A5R9ARZ4-F1
#
_cell.length_a   1.000
_cell.length_b   1.000
_cell.length_c   1.000
_cell.angle_alpha   90.00
_cell.angle_beta   90.00
_cell.angle_gamma   90.00
#
_symmetry.space_group_name_H-M   'P 1'
#
loop_
_entity.id
_entity.type
_entity.pdbx_description
1 polymer ?
#
loop_
_entity_poly.entity_id
_entity_poly.type
_entity_poly.pdbx_seq_one_letter_code
_entity_poly.pdbx_strand_id
1 'polypeptide(L)'
;MFNDKKILFFSANFFGYQNEITSKLESLGAEVHSYDERPKNSFFYKAMIRLDKRLLKRKLEEYYCKIIKNNKKVEFDFVFFLKAEAITEHKLKELKESQPKAKFILYMWDSIQNCPSVEKLFPLFDIIKSFDAKDVKENDCLSFRPLFYLEDYQNLENSLGTDYDITFIGTGHTDRYEIVTKVKNLCEKSNLKYYFFIYMQDPKIYYARKLFSKAFRFAKKSDFSFVPLMKQDILKIIQSSKCVLDIERPVQRGLTMRTIEILGARKKLITTNKDIVNYDFYNPKNILLIDRDNPKIELGFISEGYHEVPLDIYEKYSITNWIYEVFQ
;
A
#
# COMPACT_ATOMS: atom_id res chain seq x y z
N MET A 1 21.91 3.14 -13.24
CA MET A 1 22.02 2.58 -11.88
C MET A 1 21.80 1.07 -11.88
N PHE A 2 20.72 0.59 -12.51
CA PHE A 2 20.30 -0.81 -12.42
C PHE A 2 20.77 -1.73 -13.56
N ASN A 3 21.33 -1.16 -14.64
CA ASN A 3 21.84 -1.95 -15.76
C ASN A 3 22.85 -3.00 -15.29
N ASP A 4 22.61 -4.26 -15.66
CA ASP A 4 23.40 -5.44 -15.30
C ASP A 4 23.50 -5.71 -13.79
N LYS A 5 22.64 -5.08 -12.97
CA LYS A 5 22.59 -5.31 -11.53
C LYS A 5 21.72 -6.49 -11.18
N LYS A 6 22.18 -7.31 -10.25
CA LYS A 6 21.44 -8.48 -9.75
C LYS A 6 20.80 -8.17 -8.41
N ILE A 7 19.50 -8.38 -8.31
CA ILE A 7 18.70 -8.06 -7.12
C ILE A 7 17.99 -9.31 -6.62
N LEU A 8 18.25 -9.69 -5.37
CA LEU A 8 17.46 -10.70 -4.66
C LEU A 8 16.32 -9.99 -3.92
N PHE A 9 15.10 -10.13 -4.39
CA PHE A 9 13.94 -9.38 -3.90
C PHE A 9 12.99 -10.26 -3.07
N PHE A 10 12.62 -9.76 -1.88
CA PHE A 10 11.67 -10.41 -0.98
C PHE A 10 10.48 -9.49 -0.70
N SER A 11 9.29 -9.98 -1.04
CA SER A 11 8.04 -9.30 -0.71
C SER A 11 6.91 -10.29 -0.46
N ALA A 12 6.13 -10.10 0.59
CA ALA A 12 4.83 -10.72 0.67
C ALA A 12 3.97 -10.40 -0.57
N ASN A 13 3.08 -11.32 -0.96
CA ASN A 13 2.05 -11.01 -1.95
C ASN A 13 1.09 -9.93 -1.42
N PHE A 14 1.15 -8.73 -2.01
CA PHE A 14 0.35 -7.54 -1.68
C PHE A 14 -0.38 -7.03 -2.92
N PHE A 15 -1.47 -7.70 -3.30
CA PHE A 15 -2.34 -7.25 -4.41
C PHE A 15 -1.62 -7.06 -5.76
N GLY A 16 -0.52 -7.77 -5.99
CA GLY A 16 0.25 -7.70 -7.23
C GLY A 16 1.38 -6.67 -7.26
N TYR A 17 1.48 -5.78 -6.25
CA TYR A 17 2.54 -4.76 -6.20
C TYR A 17 3.96 -5.34 -6.26
N GLN A 18 4.18 -6.53 -5.70
CA GLN A 18 5.47 -7.21 -5.80
C GLN A 18 5.87 -7.52 -7.25
N ASN A 19 4.88 -7.82 -8.11
CA ASN A 19 5.12 -8.09 -9.52
C ASN A 19 5.44 -6.79 -10.25
N GLU A 20 4.70 -5.72 -9.96
CA GLU A 20 4.92 -4.39 -10.55
C GLU A 20 6.32 -3.84 -10.22
N ILE A 21 6.76 -4.01 -8.96
CA ILE A 21 8.12 -3.63 -8.53
C ILE A 21 9.17 -4.46 -9.27
N THR A 22 8.96 -5.78 -9.38
CA THR A 22 9.88 -6.69 -10.10
C THR A 22 10.00 -6.26 -11.56
N SER A 23 8.87 -6.15 -12.26
CA SER A 23 8.84 -5.75 -13.68
C SER A 23 9.42 -4.36 -13.89
N LYS A 24 9.23 -3.42 -12.95
CA LYS A 24 9.83 -2.10 -13.06
C LYS A 24 11.35 -2.14 -12.88
N LEU A 25 11.88 -2.88 -11.91
CA LEU A 25 13.32 -3.08 -11.74
C LEU A 25 13.95 -3.73 -12.99
N GLU A 26 13.29 -4.73 -13.56
CA GLU A 26 13.72 -5.39 -14.81
C GLU A 26 13.72 -4.41 -15.99
N SER A 27 12.67 -3.59 -16.13
CA SER A 27 12.60 -2.56 -17.17
C SER A 27 13.71 -1.50 -17.06
N LEU A 28 14.28 -1.32 -15.87
CA LEU A 28 15.41 -0.43 -15.61
C LEU A 28 16.79 -1.12 -15.83
N GLY A 29 16.79 -2.38 -16.27
CA GLY A 29 17.97 -3.14 -16.66
C GLY A 29 18.52 -4.11 -15.60
N ALA A 30 17.80 -4.34 -14.49
CA ALA A 30 18.22 -5.30 -13.47
C ALA A 30 17.79 -6.75 -13.80
N GLU A 31 18.57 -7.72 -13.34
CA GLU A 31 18.17 -9.13 -13.22
C GLU A 31 17.60 -9.35 -11.81
N VAL A 32 16.32 -9.71 -11.70
CA VAL A 32 15.62 -9.79 -10.40
C VAL A 32 15.24 -11.23 -10.06
N HIS A 33 15.71 -11.70 -8.90
CA HIS A 33 15.33 -12.99 -8.32
C HIS A 33 14.31 -12.74 -7.21
N SER A 34 13.02 -12.85 -7.54
CA SER A 34 11.92 -12.54 -6.61
C SER A 34 11.41 -13.75 -5.83
N TYR A 35 11.22 -13.59 -4.52
CA TYR A 35 10.63 -14.57 -3.62
C TYR A 35 9.52 -13.94 -2.78
N ASP A 36 8.48 -14.73 -2.48
CA ASP A 36 7.59 -14.36 -1.37
C ASP A 36 8.39 -14.42 -0.07
N GLU A 37 8.26 -13.44 0.82
CA GLU A 37 8.98 -13.51 2.11
C GLU A 37 8.44 -14.65 2.99
N ARG A 38 7.23 -15.16 2.70
CA ARG A 38 6.55 -16.21 3.45
C ARG A 38 6.55 -17.52 2.68
N PRO A 39 6.72 -18.67 3.37
CA PRO A 39 6.62 -19.98 2.73
C PRO A 39 5.20 -20.29 2.21
N LYS A 40 4.16 -19.69 2.81
CA LYS A 40 2.75 -19.87 2.44
C LYS A 40 1.93 -18.60 2.73
N ASN A 41 0.92 -18.38 1.90
CA ASN A 41 0.02 -17.22 1.97
C ASN A 41 -1.34 -17.49 2.65
N SER A 42 -1.50 -18.62 3.34
CA SER A 42 -2.75 -18.94 4.04
C SER A 42 -2.96 -18.02 5.25
N PHE A 43 -4.24 -17.81 5.62
CA PHE A 43 -4.61 -16.99 6.77
C PHE A 43 -3.85 -17.39 8.05
N PHE A 44 -3.73 -18.69 8.30
CA PHE A 44 -3.00 -19.23 9.45
C PHE A 44 -1.52 -18.81 9.46
N TYR A 45 -0.80 -18.92 8.33
CA TYR A 45 0.61 -18.53 8.27
C TYR A 45 0.78 -17.02 8.50
N LYS A 46 -0.08 -16.21 7.86
CA LYS A 46 -0.08 -14.75 8.05
C LYS A 46 -0.32 -14.36 9.51
N ALA A 47 -1.27 -15.02 10.17
CA ALA A 47 -1.59 -14.77 11.58
C ALA A 47 -0.45 -15.20 12.52
N MET A 48 0.11 -16.40 12.32
CA MET A 48 1.18 -16.91 13.19
C MET A 48 2.48 -16.11 13.07
N ILE A 49 2.86 -15.68 11.86
CA ILE A 49 4.04 -14.82 11.67
C ILE A 49 3.88 -13.50 12.45
N ARG A 50 2.67 -12.91 12.42
CA ARG A 50 2.35 -11.65 13.11
C ARG A 50 2.27 -11.77 14.62
N LEU A 51 1.64 -12.83 15.12
CA LEU A 51 1.41 -13.02 16.56
C LEU A 51 2.64 -13.57 17.26
N ASP A 52 3.22 -14.66 16.75
CA ASP A 52 4.42 -15.27 17.29
C ASP A 52 5.14 -16.14 16.25
N LYS A 53 6.11 -15.53 15.57
CA LYS A 53 6.94 -16.22 14.57
C LYS A 53 7.71 -17.43 15.12
N ARG A 54 7.88 -17.56 16.43
CA ARG A 54 8.57 -18.72 17.05
C ARG A 54 7.84 -20.03 16.74
N LEU A 55 6.52 -20.00 16.62
CA LEU A 55 5.69 -21.17 16.29
C LEU A 55 5.97 -21.72 14.88
N LEU A 56 6.48 -20.88 13.98
CA LEU A 56 6.84 -21.25 12.62
C LEU A 56 8.34 -21.23 12.36
N LYS A 57 9.18 -20.98 13.38
CA LYS A 57 10.62 -20.77 13.24
C LYS A 57 11.28 -21.81 12.34
N ARG A 58 11.10 -23.11 12.65
CA ARG A 58 11.71 -24.19 11.86
C ARG A 58 11.32 -24.15 10.38
N LYS A 59 10.03 -23.92 10.07
CA LYS A 59 9.54 -23.86 8.69
C LYS A 59 10.05 -22.62 7.95
N LEU A 60 10.16 -21.49 8.65
CA LEU A 60 10.75 -20.26 8.12
C LEU A 60 12.23 -20.47 7.83
N GLU A 61 12.98 -21.06 8.76
CA GLU A 61 14.40 -21.34 8.58
C GLU A 61 14.65 -22.33 7.44
N GLU A 62 13.89 -23.43 7.36
CA GLU A 62 13.95 -24.37 6.23
C GLU A 62 13.66 -23.68 4.89
N TYR A 63 12.73 -22.73 4.86
CA TYR A 63 12.39 -21.96 3.67
C TYR A 63 13.54 -21.06 3.21
N TYR A 64 14.09 -20.24 4.11
CA TYR A 64 15.21 -19.35 3.79
C TYR A 64 16.50 -20.12 3.48
N CYS A 65 16.78 -21.25 4.16
CA CYS A 65 17.90 -22.13 3.81
C CYS A 65 17.84 -22.59 2.35
N LYS A 66 16.65 -22.94 1.84
CA LYS A 66 16.48 -23.34 0.43
C LYS A 66 16.75 -22.18 -0.51
N ILE A 67 16.29 -20.97 -0.19
CA ILE A 67 16.52 -19.77 -1.00
C ILE A 67 18.02 -19.45 -1.06
N ILE A 68 18.70 -19.42 0.09
CA ILE A 68 20.15 -19.18 0.18
C ILE A 68 20.90 -20.24 -0.66
N LYS A 69 20.55 -21.52 -0.51
CA LYS A 69 21.18 -22.62 -1.27
C LYS A 69 20.97 -22.48 -2.78
N ASN A 70 19.75 -22.16 -3.22
CA ASN A 70 19.40 -22.01 -4.64
C ASN A 70 20.15 -20.86 -5.31
N ASN A 71 20.50 -19.84 -4.53
CA ASN A 71 21.15 -18.63 -5.02
C ASN A 71 22.66 -18.58 -4.72
N LYS A 72 23.26 -19.67 -4.21
CA LYS A 72 24.67 -19.72 -3.79
C LYS A 72 25.69 -19.37 -4.91
N LYS A 73 25.31 -19.56 -6.18
CA LYS A 73 26.18 -19.30 -7.35
C LYS A 73 25.98 -17.91 -7.95
N VAL A 74 25.05 -17.12 -7.43
CA VAL A 74 24.74 -15.79 -7.91
C VAL A 74 25.31 -14.79 -6.91
N GLU A 75 26.11 -13.86 -7.40
CA GLU A 75 26.59 -12.71 -6.63
C GLU A 75 25.60 -11.56 -6.87
N PHE A 76 24.87 -11.16 -5.83
CA PHE A 76 23.91 -10.05 -5.94
C PHE A 76 24.58 -8.72 -5.62
N ASP A 77 24.18 -7.66 -6.32
CA ASP A 77 24.51 -6.29 -5.95
C ASP A 77 23.61 -5.81 -4.81
N PHE A 78 22.36 -6.27 -4.77
CA PHE A 78 21.37 -5.87 -3.79
C PHE A 78 20.55 -7.04 -3.26
N VAL A 79 20.27 -6.99 -1.95
CA VAL A 79 19.23 -7.83 -1.33
C VAL A 79 18.16 -6.90 -0.78
N PHE A 80 16.96 -6.95 -1.36
CA PHE A 80 15.90 -5.99 -1.10
C PHE A 80 14.69 -6.64 -0.42
N PHE A 81 14.25 -6.07 0.70
CA PHE A 81 13.07 -6.49 1.44
C PHE A 81 12.02 -5.38 1.50
N LEU A 82 10.76 -5.72 1.23
CA LEU A 82 9.61 -4.79 1.33
C LEU A 82 8.94 -4.76 2.73
N LYS A 83 9.37 -5.63 3.65
CA LYS A 83 8.82 -5.71 5.01
C LYS A 83 9.68 -6.52 5.99
N ALA A 84 10.32 -7.59 5.51
CA ALA A 84 11.14 -8.52 6.32
C ALA A 84 10.41 -9.08 7.56
N GLU A 85 9.10 -9.30 7.47
CA GLU A 85 8.24 -9.77 8.56
C GLU A 85 8.54 -11.23 8.94
N ALA A 86 8.89 -12.04 7.93
CA ALA A 86 8.98 -13.49 8.04
C ALA A 86 10.40 -14.03 8.32
N ILE A 87 11.45 -13.34 7.87
CA ILE A 87 12.82 -13.80 8.04
C ILE A 87 13.24 -13.74 9.52
N THR A 88 14.02 -14.72 9.97
CA THR A 88 14.61 -14.70 11.32
C THR A 88 15.94 -13.96 11.29
N GLU A 89 16.34 -13.36 12.42
CA GLU A 89 17.64 -12.68 12.54
C GLU A 89 18.80 -13.61 12.17
N HIS A 90 18.73 -14.87 12.62
CA HIS A 90 19.70 -15.91 12.29
C HIS A 90 19.81 -16.14 10.77
N LYS A 91 18.69 -16.22 10.04
CA LYS A 91 18.73 -16.42 8.58
C LYS A 91 19.12 -15.17 7.81
N LEU A 92 18.80 -13.98 8.33
CA LEU A 92 19.26 -12.74 7.72
C LEU A 92 20.79 -12.60 7.86
N LYS A 93 21.37 -12.98 9.01
CA LYS A 93 22.83 -13.06 9.21
C LYS A 93 23.48 -14.04 8.22
N GLU A 94 22.96 -15.26 8.11
CA GLU A 94 23.46 -16.26 7.14
C GLU A 94 23.35 -15.77 5.69
N LEU A 95 22.24 -15.10 5.35
CA LEU A 95 22.08 -14.51 4.02
C LEU A 95 23.14 -13.42 3.76
N LYS A 96 23.41 -12.54 4.74
CA LYS A 96 24.44 -11.48 4.64
C LYS A 96 25.86 -12.08 4.52
N GLU A 97 26.15 -13.13 5.28
CA GLU A 97 27.41 -13.89 5.14
C GLU A 97 27.56 -14.54 3.76
N SER A 98 26.45 -15.04 3.18
CA SER A 98 26.46 -15.64 1.84
C SER A 98 26.55 -14.63 0.70
N GLN A 99 26.26 -13.35 0.97
CA GLN A 99 26.22 -12.26 -0.01
C GLN A 99 27.00 -11.04 0.50
N PRO A 100 28.32 -11.17 0.77
CA PRO A 100 29.10 -10.15 1.48
C PRO A 100 29.31 -8.85 0.69
N LYS A 101 29.08 -8.87 -0.63
CA LYS A 101 29.20 -7.71 -1.51
C LYS A 101 27.87 -7.00 -1.76
N ALA A 102 26.75 -7.63 -1.42
CA ALA A 102 25.43 -7.08 -1.67
C ALA A 102 25.09 -5.99 -0.65
N LYS A 103 24.44 -4.91 -1.09
CA LYS A 103 23.82 -3.91 -0.20
C LYS A 103 22.44 -4.42 0.22
N PHE A 104 22.20 -4.53 1.52
CA PHE A 104 20.95 -4.99 2.12
C PHE A 104 20.03 -3.80 2.36
N ILE A 105 18.86 -3.83 1.74
CA ILE A 105 17.90 -2.73 1.73
C ILE A 105 16.59 -3.22 2.34
N LEU A 106 16.06 -2.46 3.29
CA LEU A 106 14.73 -2.64 3.84
C LEU A 106 13.88 -1.40 3.53
N TYR A 107 12.81 -1.58 2.77
CA TYR A 107 11.74 -0.59 2.68
C TYR A 107 10.56 -1.10 3.51
N MET A 108 10.24 -0.42 4.60
CA MET A 108 9.05 -0.71 5.39
C MET A 108 7.81 -0.22 4.64
N TRP A 109 7.10 -1.13 3.98
CA TRP A 109 5.82 -0.86 3.30
C TRP A 109 4.63 -0.80 4.26
N ASP A 110 4.78 -1.35 5.46
CA ASP A 110 3.75 -1.45 6.48
C ASP A 110 4.30 -0.87 7.78
N SER A 111 3.47 -0.22 8.59
CA SER A 111 3.95 0.45 9.80
C SER A 111 4.61 -0.56 10.75
N ILE A 112 5.65 -0.14 11.47
CA ILE A 112 6.38 -0.99 12.44
C ILE A 112 5.42 -1.58 13.48
N GLN A 113 4.38 -0.83 13.88
CA GLN A 113 3.35 -1.32 14.80
C GLN A 113 2.67 -2.62 14.33
N ASN A 114 2.57 -2.87 13.02
CA ASN A 114 1.98 -4.09 12.47
C ASN A 114 2.97 -5.27 12.43
N CYS A 115 4.27 -5.01 12.62
CA CYS A 115 5.33 -6.01 12.59
C CYS A 115 6.52 -5.67 13.51
N PRO A 116 6.28 -5.44 14.82
CA PRO A 116 7.29 -4.83 15.72
C PRO A 116 8.58 -5.66 15.84
N SER A 117 8.51 -6.96 15.58
CA SER A 117 9.70 -7.82 15.62
C SER A 117 10.76 -7.52 14.55
N VAL A 118 10.45 -6.66 13.57
CA VAL A 118 11.36 -6.24 12.48
C VAL A 118 12.47 -5.32 12.99
N GLU A 119 12.24 -4.55 14.05
CA GLU A 119 13.22 -3.57 14.57
C GLU A 119 14.54 -4.24 14.96
N LYS A 120 14.47 -5.48 15.47
CA LYS A 120 15.66 -6.30 15.81
C LYS A 120 16.54 -6.62 14.60
N LEU A 121 16.00 -6.49 13.39
CA LEU A 121 16.70 -6.76 12.14
C LEU A 121 17.38 -5.52 11.56
N PHE A 122 17.01 -4.31 12.01
CA PHE A 122 17.55 -3.05 11.47
C PHE A 122 19.08 -3.01 11.42
N PRO A 123 19.83 -3.45 12.45
CA PRO A 123 21.30 -3.44 12.40
C PRO A 123 21.92 -4.31 11.30
N LEU A 124 21.14 -5.16 10.62
CA LEU A 124 21.60 -6.03 9.55
C LEU A 124 21.38 -5.44 8.15
N PHE A 125 20.68 -4.31 8.04
CA PHE A 125 20.44 -3.59 6.79
C PHE A 125 21.38 -2.40 6.64
N ASP A 126 21.76 -2.12 5.40
CA ASP A 126 22.64 -1.00 5.05
C ASP A 126 21.81 0.25 4.69
N ILE A 127 20.56 0.07 4.23
CA ILE A 127 19.57 1.13 4.03
C ILE A 127 18.25 0.71 4.64
N ILE A 128 17.62 1.61 5.39
CA ILE A 128 16.26 1.42 5.89
C ILE A 128 15.42 2.64 5.57
N LYS A 129 14.31 2.44 4.87
CA LYS A 129 13.34 3.49 4.57
C LYS A 129 11.96 3.09 5.04
N SER A 130 11.11 4.06 5.37
CA SER A 130 9.72 3.83 5.73
C SER A 130 8.79 4.86 5.11
N PHE A 131 7.60 4.41 4.73
CA PHE A 131 6.51 5.27 4.28
C PHE A 131 5.79 5.98 5.43
N ASP A 132 5.97 5.52 6.67
CA ASP A 132 5.30 6.06 7.85
C ASP A 132 6.21 7.08 8.53
N ALA A 133 5.83 8.35 8.49
CA ALA A 133 6.60 9.44 9.09
C ALA A 133 6.73 9.29 10.61
N LYS A 134 5.79 8.61 11.27
CA LYS A 134 5.85 8.34 12.70
C LYS A 134 6.97 7.36 13.01
N ASP A 135 7.05 6.27 12.24
CA ASP A 135 8.09 5.25 12.41
C ASP A 135 9.49 5.86 12.25
N VAL A 136 9.65 6.76 11.29
CA VAL A 136 10.90 7.51 11.06
C VAL A 136 11.24 8.42 12.23
N LYS A 137 10.25 9.16 12.76
CA LYS A 137 10.45 10.04 13.91
C LYS A 137 10.84 9.28 15.17
N GLU A 138 10.37 8.04 15.32
CA GLU A 138 10.65 7.19 16.47
C GLU A 138 11.94 6.34 16.29
N ASN A 139 12.54 6.33 15.09
CA ASN A 139 13.71 5.51 14.77
C ASN A 139 14.71 6.25 13.88
N ASP A 140 15.81 6.74 14.45
CA ASP A 140 16.83 7.54 13.74
C ASP A 140 17.53 6.80 12.57
N CYS A 141 17.48 5.47 12.55
CA CYS A 141 18.06 4.66 11.47
C CYS A 141 17.17 4.58 10.21
N LEU A 142 15.93 5.07 10.29
CA LEU A 142 14.99 5.10 9.17
C LEU A 142 15.07 6.44 8.45
N SER A 143 14.97 6.39 7.12
CA SER A 143 14.71 7.56 6.30
C SER A 143 13.28 7.54 5.75
N PHE A 144 12.65 8.72 5.70
CA PHE A 144 11.29 8.82 5.18
C PHE A 144 11.26 8.69 3.66
N ARG A 145 10.46 7.75 3.16
CA ARG A 145 10.16 7.61 1.74
C ARG A 145 8.69 7.21 1.56
N PRO A 146 7.81 8.11 1.09
CA PRO A 146 6.42 7.78 0.82
C PRO A 146 6.24 6.63 -0.16
N LEU A 147 5.04 6.06 -0.17
CA LEU A 147 4.57 5.12 -1.19
C LEU A 147 4.55 5.77 -2.59
N PHE A 148 4.23 4.98 -3.61
CA PHE A 148 4.29 5.38 -5.00
C PHE A 148 3.03 5.00 -5.79
N TYR A 149 2.86 5.59 -6.97
CA TYR A 149 1.87 5.17 -7.95
C TYR A 149 2.51 4.40 -9.11
N LEU A 150 1.72 3.53 -9.73
CA LEU A 150 2.09 2.78 -10.92
C LEU A 150 1.87 3.61 -12.19
N GLU A 151 2.59 3.29 -13.26
CA GLU A 151 2.45 3.93 -14.58
C GLU A 151 1.02 3.87 -15.12
N ASP A 152 0.29 2.78 -14.82
CA ASP A 152 -1.13 2.64 -15.18
C ASP A 152 -2.00 3.79 -14.68
N TYR A 153 -1.67 4.39 -13.53
CA TYR A 153 -2.39 5.54 -12.99
C TYR A 153 -1.99 6.84 -13.70
N GLN A 154 -0.69 6.99 -14.01
CA GLN A 154 -0.17 8.15 -14.75
C GLN A 154 -0.76 8.28 -16.16
N ASN A 155 -1.06 7.14 -16.79
CA ASN A 155 -1.57 7.06 -18.17
C ASN A 155 -3.10 7.08 -18.25
N LEU A 156 -3.81 7.38 -17.16
CA LEU A 156 -5.26 7.55 -17.22
C LEU A 156 -5.62 8.83 -17.97
N GLU A 157 -5.85 8.72 -19.27
CA GLU A 157 -6.34 9.84 -20.07
C GLU A 157 -7.70 10.33 -19.56
N ASN A 158 -7.91 11.65 -19.53
CA ASN A 158 -9.21 12.26 -19.24
C ASN A 158 -10.20 12.14 -20.43
N SER A 159 -10.00 11.19 -21.34
CA SER A 159 -10.75 11.05 -22.60
C SER A 159 -12.10 10.34 -22.44
N LEU A 160 -12.34 9.65 -21.32
CA LEU A 160 -13.67 9.12 -20.98
C LEU A 160 -14.48 10.17 -20.24
N GLY A 161 -15.74 10.35 -20.65
CA GLY A 161 -16.71 11.18 -19.92
C GLY A 161 -16.81 10.76 -18.45
N THR A 162 -17.23 11.68 -17.60
CA THR A 162 -17.35 11.39 -16.16
C THR A 162 -18.68 10.71 -15.83
N ASP A 163 -18.62 9.48 -15.33
CA ASP A 163 -19.79 8.71 -14.89
C ASP A 163 -20.13 8.98 -13.42
N TYR A 164 -19.12 9.23 -12.59
CA TYR A 164 -19.25 9.35 -11.13
C TYR A 164 -18.65 10.64 -10.59
N ASP A 165 -19.39 11.32 -9.72
CA ASP A 165 -18.89 12.46 -8.96
C ASP A 165 -17.96 11.99 -7.83
N ILE A 166 -18.34 10.93 -7.11
CA ILE A 166 -17.55 10.36 -6.01
C ILE A 166 -17.50 8.83 -6.11
N THR A 167 -16.30 8.28 -6.08
CA THR A 167 -16.06 6.84 -6.02
C THR A 167 -15.40 6.44 -4.72
N PHE A 168 -15.77 5.27 -4.19
CA PHE A 168 -15.08 4.63 -3.08
C PHE A 168 -14.81 3.16 -3.46
N ILE A 169 -13.57 2.70 -3.30
CA ILE A 169 -13.18 1.30 -3.51
C ILE A 169 -12.29 0.87 -2.34
N GLY A 170 -12.79 -0.02 -1.49
CA GLY A 170 -12.00 -0.52 -0.37
C GLY A 170 -12.64 -1.68 0.39
N THR A 171 -11.89 -2.27 1.31
CA THR A 171 -12.39 -3.38 2.13
C THR A 171 -13.26 -2.88 3.28
N GLY A 172 -14.36 -3.59 3.59
CA GLY A 172 -15.26 -3.32 4.71
C GLY A 172 -14.65 -3.66 6.06
N HIS A 173 -13.73 -2.82 6.54
CA HIS A 173 -13.08 -2.98 7.84
C HIS A 173 -13.39 -1.80 8.78
N THR A 174 -13.21 -2.05 10.09
CA THR A 174 -13.43 -1.11 11.20
C THR A 174 -14.78 -0.40 11.17
N ASP A 175 -14.77 0.88 10.84
CA ASP A 175 -15.83 1.88 10.85
C ASP A 175 -15.99 2.53 9.47
N ARG A 176 -15.19 2.07 8.49
CA ARG A 176 -15.21 2.55 7.11
C ARG A 176 -16.61 2.45 6.49
N TYR A 177 -17.34 1.39 6.83
CA TYR A 177 -18.73 1.24 6.39
C TYR A 177 -19.60 2.42 6.81
N GLU A 178 -19.51 2.86 8.07
CA GLU A 178 -20.32 3.97 8.59
C GLU A 178 -20.02 5.28 7.85
N ILE A 179 -18.73 5.58 7.63
CA ILE A 179 -18.30 6.79 6.93
C ILE A 179 -18.78 6.76 5.47
N VAL A 180 -18.56 5.65 4.77
CA VAL A 180 -19.02 5.48 3.38
C VAL A 180 -20.54 5.63 3.29
N THR A 181 -21.30 5.09 4.25
CA THR A 181 -22.76 5.28 4.32
C THR A 181 -23.14 6.74 4.56
N LYS A 182 -22.44 7.47 5.44
CA LYS A 182 -22.68 8.91 5.65
C LYS A 182 -22.44 9.70 4.36
N VAL A 183 -21.33 9.46 3.68
CA VAL A 183 -21.03 10.11 2.39
C VAL A 183 -22.06 9.73 1.33
N LYS A 184 -22.52 8.47 1.30
CA LYS A 184 -23.54 8.00 0.35
C LYS A 184 -24.83 8.82 0.50
N ASN A 185 -25.27 9.01 1.74
CA ASN A 185 -26.46 9.81 2.04
C ASN A 185 -26.28 11.28 1.64
N LEU A 186 -25.06 11.84 1.72
CA LEU A 186 -24.76 13.19 1.23
C LEU A 186 -24.86 13.26 -0.30
N CYS A 187 -24.36 12.25 -1.00
CA CYS A 187 -24.48 12.15 -2.45
C CYS A 187 -25.95 12.08 -2.87
N GLU A 188 -26.77 11.24 -2.22
CA GLU A 188 -28.20 11.10 -2.51
C GLU A 188 -28.97 12.40 -2.29
N LYS A 189 -28.71 13.10 -1.17
CA LYS A 189 -29.35 14.40 -0.87
C LYS A 189 -28.96 15.50 -1.86
N SER A 190 -27.78 15.41 -2.44
CA SER A 190 -27.22 16.42 -3.35
C SER A 190 -27.34 16.02 -4.82
N ASN A 191 -28.03 14.91 -5.12
CA ASN A 191 -28.17 14.34 -6.46
C ASN A 191 -26.83 14.10 -7.20
N LEU A 192 -25.80 13.68 -6.45
CA LEU A 192 -24.48 13.33 -6.99
C LEU A 192 -24.45 11.86 -7.40
N LYS A 193 -23.82 11.57 -8.55
CA LYS A 193 -23.57 10.20 -9.01
C LYS A 193 -22.42 9.59 -8.23
N TYR A 194 -22.59 8.39 -7.71
CA TYR A 194 -21.54 7.72 -6.92
C TYR A 194 -21.37 6.24 -7.28
N TYR A 195 -20.16 5.73 -7.05
CA TYR A 195 -19.86 4.29 -7.14
C TYR A 195 -19.12 3.83 -5.89
N PHE A 196 -19.81 3.16 -4.97
CA PHE A 196 -19.23 2.69 -3.70
C PHE A 196 -19.14 1.18 -3.66
N PHE A 197 -17.92 0.67 -3.73
CA PHE A 197 -17.59 -0.73 -3.69
C PHE A 197 -16.90 -1.09 -2.37
N ILE A 198 -17.60 -1.87 -1.55
CA ILE A 198 -17.09 -2.34 -0.26
C ILE A 198 -16.82 -3.84 -0.32
N TYR A 199 -15.55 -4.22 -0.45
CA TYR A 199 -15.14 -5.62 -0.52
C TYR A 199 -15.17 -6.30 0.86
N MET A 200 -15.65 -7.53 0.92
CA MET A 200 -15.59 -8.40 2.09
C MET A 200 -15.09 -9.79 1.69
N GLN A 201 -14.05 -10.28 2.36
CA GLN A 201 -13.40 -11.55 1.95
C GLN A 201 -14.29 -12.78 2.11
N ASP A 202 -15.13 -12.81 3.14
CA ASP A 202 -15.99 -13.97 3.44
C ASP A 202 -17.33 -13.49 4.02
N PRO A 203 -18.48 -14.01 3.55
CA PRO A 203 -19.79 -13.77 4.17
C PRO A 203 -19.83 -13.99 5.69
N LYS A 204 -19.08 -14.94 6.23
CA LYS A 204 -18.96 -15.21 7.68
C LYS A 204 -18.38 -14.02 8.42
N ILE A 205 -17.42 -13.31 7.83
CA ILE A 205 -16.85 -12.09 8.42
C ILE A 205 -17.91 -10.99 8.49
N TYR A 206 -18.78 -10.88 7.49
CA TYR A 206 -19.92 -9.96 7.55
C TYR A 206 -20.85 -10.29 8.73
N TYR A 207 -21.27 -11.56 8.88
CA TYR A 207 -22.15 -11.96 9.99
C TYR A 207 -21.50 -11.72 11.36
N ALA A 208 -20.22 -12.06 11.52
CA ALA A 208 -19.48 -11.76 12.74
C ALA A 208 -19.45 -10.25 13.04
N ARG A 209 -19.12 -9.42 12.04
CA ARG A 209 -19.11 -7.96 12.20
C ARG A 209 -20.48 -7.39 12.52
N LYS A 210 -21.54 -7.90 11.91
CA LYS A 210 -22.92 -7.47 12.17
C LYS A 210 -23.36 -7.74 13.61
N LEU A 211 -22.86 -8.82 14.22
CA LEU A 211 -23.15 -9.17 15.61
C LEU A 211 -22.31 -8.36 16.61
N PHE A 212 -21.03 -8.12 16.32
CA PHE A 212 -20.08 -7.59 17.30
C PHE A 212 -19.66 -6.12 17.09
N SER A 213 -19.97 -5.50 15.95
CA SER A 213 -19.56 -4.12 15.65
C SER A 213 -20.75 -3.19 15.51
N LYS A 214 -20.77 -2.11 16.31
CA LYS A 214 -21.79 -1.05 16.22
C LYS A 214 -21.85 -0.43 14.82
N ALA A 215 -20.70 -0.24 14.17
CA ALA A 215 -20.62 0.31 12.82
C ALA A 215 -21.36 -0.53 11.76
N PHE A 216 -21.54 -1.84 12.00
CA PHE A 216 -22.19 -2.76 11.06
C PHE A 216 -23.65 -3.07 11.43
N ARG A 217 -24.20 -2.44 12.47
CA ARG A 217 -25.55 -2.73 12.98
C ARG A 217 -26.63 -2.62 11.90
N PHE A 218 -26.52 -1.61 11.04
CA PHE A 218 -27.46 -1.37 9.94
C PHE A 218 -26.99 -1.92 8.59
N ALA A 219 -25.83 -2.59 8.56
CA ALA A 219 -25.26 -3.09 7.33
C ALA A 219 -26.09 -4.23 6.74
N LYS A 220 -26.40 -4.14 5.45
CA LYS A 220 -27.06 -5.21 4.70
C LYS A 220 -25.99 -6.02 3.95
N LYS A 221 -26.24 -7.32 3.77
CA LYS A 221 -25.31 -8.17 3.01
C LYS A 221 -25.11 -7.68 1.57
N SER A 222 -26.15 -7.09 0.99
CA SER A 222 -26.14 -6.47 -0.35
C SER A 222 -25.25 -5.24 -0.46
N ASP A 223 -24.84 -4.63 0.66
CA ASP A 223 -23.94 -3.48 0.66
C ASP A 223 -22.48 -3.88 0.41
N PHE A 224 -22.19 -5.19 0.35
CA PHE A 224 -20.86 -5.73 0.22
C PHE A 224 -20.73 -6.62 -1.02
N SER A 225 -19.56 -6.53 -1.64
CA SER A 225 -19.12 -7.46 -2.69
C SER A 225 -18.17 -8.49 -2.10
N PHE A 226 -18.38 -9.76 -2.45
CA PHE A 226 -17.55 -10.88 -1.98
C PHE A 226 -16.53 -11.34 -3.03
N VAL A 227 -16.56 -10.74 -4.22
CA VAL A 227 -15.59 -10.93 -5.29
C VAL A 227 -14.78 -9.63 -5.39
N PRO A 228 -13.44 -9.68 -5.33
CA PRO A 228 -12.61 -8.48 -5.48
C PRO A 228 -12.67 -7.97 -6.93
N LEU A 229 -12.56 -6.64 -7.10
CA LEU A 229 -12.38 -6.05 -8.44
C LEU A 229 -10.99 -6.39 -8.99
N MET A 230 -10.91 -6.53 -10.31
CA MET A 230 -9.62 -6.63 -11.00
C MET A 230 -8.99 -5.23 -11.15
N LYS A 231 -7.65 -5.19 -11.28
CA LYS A 231 -6.89 -3.94 -11.46
C LYS A 231 -7.46 -3.06 -12.59
N GLN A 232 -7.75 -3.67 -13.74
CA GLN A 232 -8.28 -2.97 -14.91
C GLN A 232 -9.67 -2.34 -14.66
N ASP A 233 -10.54 -3.00 -13.89
CA ASP A 233 -11.85 -2.45 -13.54
C ASP A 233 -11.70 -1.26 -12.59
N ILE A 234 -10.79 -1.36 -11.61
CA ILE A 234 -10.47 -0.27 -10.69
C ILE A 234 -9.98 0.96 -11.47
N LEU A 235 -9.05 0.78 -12.40
CA LEU A 235 -8.51 1.85 -13.25
C LEU A 235 -9.61 2.53 -14.06
N LYS A 236 -10.49 1.76 -14.72
CA LYS A 236 -11.64 2.29 -15.47
C LYS A 236 -12.60 3.10 -14.59
N ILE A 237 -12.94 2.57 -13.42
CA ILE A 237 -13.85 3.28 -12.50
C ILE A 237 -13.21 4.60 -12.04
N ILE A 238 -11.93 4.61 -11.69
CA ILE A 238 -11.20 5.82 -11.29
C ILE A 238 -11.12 6.82 -12.44
N GLN A 239 -10.84 6.35 -13.65
CA GLN A 239 -10.80 7.19 -14.85
C GLN A 239 -12.13 7.92 -15.06
N SER A 240 -13.25 7.20 -14.91
CA SER A 240 -14.64 7.71 -14.99
C SER A 240 -15.10 8.51 -13.75
N SER A 241 -14.23 8.84 -12.80
CA SER A 241 -14.58 9.52 -11.56
C SER A 241 -13.97 10.92 -11.45
N LYS A 242 -14.70 11.89 -10.86
CA LYS A 242 -14.14 13.22 -10.51
C LYS A 242 -13.30 13.16 -9.24
N CYS A 243 -13.90 12.60 -8.19
CA CYS A 243 -13.30 12.49 -6.87
C CYS A 243 -13.26 11.03 -6.42
N VAL A 244 -12.23 10.67 -5.66
CA VAL A 244 -12.14 9.38 -5.01
C VAL A 244 -12.03 9.57 -3.50
N LEU A 245 -12.86 8.84 -2.77
CA LEU A 245 -12.89 8.79 -1.31
C LEU A 245 -11.89 7.74 -0.80
N ASP A 246 -10.95 8.16 0.04
CA ASP A 246 -10.05 7.31 0.79
C ASP A 246 -10.34 7.41 2.29
N ILE A 247 -10.30 6.26 2.97
CA ILE A 247 -10.56 6.17 4.40
C ILE A 247 -9.56 5.19 4.99
N GLU A 248 -8.51 5.73 5.57
CA GLU A 248 -7.50 4.99 6.33
C GLU A 248 -8.08 4.35 7.60
N ARG A 249 -7.34 3.39 8.15
CA ARG A 249 -7.68 2.85 9.47
C ARG A 249 -7.32 3.90 10.53
N PRO A 250 -8.08 4.02 11.63
CA PRO A 250 -7.81 5.04 12.66
C PRO A 250 -6.40 4.95 13.27
N VAL A 251 -5.82 3.74 13.26
CA VAL A 251 -4.47 3.47 13.80
C VAL A 251 -3.35 3.72 12.80
N GLN A 252 -3.67 3.92 11.52
CA GLN A 252 -2.69 4.13 10.47
C GLN A 252 -2.48 5.64 10.30
N ARG A 253 -1.21 6.07 10.30
CA ARG A 253 -0.81 7.47 10.06
C ARG A 253 -0.31 7.69 8.64
N GLY A 254 0.63 6.86 8.20
CA GLY A 254 1.12 6.91 6.82
C GLY A 254 0.00 6.84 5.78
N LEU A 255 0.14 7.61 4.69
CA LEU A 255 -0.84 7.64 3.61
C LEU A 255 -1.06 6.23 3.03
N THR A 256 -2.28 6.00 2.54
CA THR A 256 -2.61 4.71 1.91
C THR A 256 -2.07 4.67 0.47
N MET A 257 -1.97 3.47 -0.09
CA MET A 257 -1.76 3.32 -1.55
C MET A 257 -2.83 4.08 -2.34
N ARG A 258 -4.10 4.04 -1.91
CA ARG A 258 -5.19 4.73 -2.60
C ARG A 258 -4.92 6.23 -2.72
N THR A 259 -4.41 6.85 -1.67
CA THR A 259 -4.05 8.27 -1.72
C THR A 259 -3.00 8.55 -2.82
N ILE A 260 -1.93 7.76 -2.89
CA ILE A 260 -0.86 7.97 -3.89
C ILE A 260 -1.30 7.57 -5.30
N GLU A 261 -2.09 6.50 -5.45
CA GLU A 261 -2.69 6.10 -6.73
C GLU A 261 -3.53 7.22 -7.34
N ILE A 262 -4.28 7.96 -6.51
CA ILE A 262 -5.13 9.09 -6.93
C ILE A 262 -4.32 10.33 -7.31
N LEU A 263 -3.18 10.56 -6.63
CA LEU A 263 -2.19 11.53 -7.09
C LEU A 263 -1.72 11.16 -8.51
N GLY A 264 -1.29 9.91 -8.73
CA GLY A 264 -0.88 9.41 -10.05
C GLY A 264 -1.98 9.54 -11.12
N ALA A 265 -3.22 9.30 -10.74
CA ALA A 265 -4.39 9.42 -11.63
C ALA A 265 -4.78 10.88 -11.96
N ARG A 266 -4.14 11.88 -11.35
CA ARG A 266 -4.52 13.30 -11.44
C ARG A 266 -6.01 13.51 -11.15
N LYS A 267 -6.53 12.79 -10.15
CA LYS A 267 -7.92 12.91 -9.69
C LYS A 267 -7.98 13.62 -8.34
N LYS A 268 -9.15 14.18 -8.02
CA LYS A 268 -9.38 14.80 -6.72
C LYS A 268 -9.53 13.72 -5.64
N LEU A 269 -8.97 13.99 -4.47
CA LEU A 269 -9.01 13.09 -3.32
C LEU A 269 -9.92 13.68 -2.24
N ILE A 270 -10.81 12.86 -1.69
CA ILE A 270 -11.51 13.14 -0.44
C ILE A 270 -10.97 12.14 0.57
N THR A 271 -10.42 12.59 1.70
CA THR A 271 -9.74 11.68 2.63
C THR A 271 -10.02 11.99 4.09
N THR A 272 -9.99 10.98 4.95
CA THR A 272 -9.99 11.15 6.42
C THR A 272 -8.58 11.25 7.01
N ASN A 273 -7.54 10.98 6.21
CA ASN A 273 -6.17 10.92 6.71
C ASN A 273 -5.62 12.34 6.90
N LYS A 274 -5.53 12.75 8.16
CA LYS A 274 -5.08 14.10 8.55
C LYS A 274 -3.61 14.37 8.22
N ASP A 275 -2.78 13.34 8.08
CA ASP A 275 -1.36 13.52 7.78
C ASP A 275 -1.13 14.03 6.35
N ILE A 276 -2.13 13.97 5.46
CA ILE A 276 -2.04 14.45 4.08
C ILE A 276 -1.57 15.89 3.96
N VAL A 277 -1.88 16.74 4.94
CA VAL A 277 -1.52 18.16 4.94
C VAL A 277 -0.01 18.40 5.07
N ASN A 278 0.74 17.39 5.49
CA ASN A 278 2.19 17.45 5.66
C ASN A 278 2.97 17.02 4.41
N TYR A 279 2.28 16.65 3.32
CA TYR A 279 2.91 16.21 2.08
C TYR A 279 3.05 17.36 1.09
N ASP A 280 4.15 17.38 0.34
CA ASP A 280 4.50 18.43 -0.63
C ASP A 280 3.51 18.58 -1.80
N PHE A 281 2.73 17.53 -2.11
CA PHE A 281 1.67 17.58 -3.11
C PHE A 281 0.31 18.04 -2.56
N TYR A 282 0.21 18.39 -1.26
CA TYR A 282 -1.05 18.83 -0.68
C TYR A 282 -1.51 20.14 -1.33
N ASN A 283 -2.71 20.10 -1.91
CA ASN A 283 -3.39 21.26 -2.45
C ASN A 283 -4.89 21.15 -2.08
N PRO A 284 -5.47 22.11 -1.32
CA PRO A 284 -6.87 22.05 -0.93
C PRO A 284 -7.85 22.07 -2.11
N LYS A 285 -7.42 22.54 -3.29
CA LYS A 285 -8.22 22.47 -4.51
C LYS A 285 -8.32 21.07 -5.11
N ASN A 286 -7.37 20.19 -4.79
CA ASN A 286 -7.36 18.77 -5.22
C ASN A 286 -7.71 17.80 -4.10
N ILE A 287 -7.48 18.18 -2.85
CA ILE A 287 -7.56 17.29 -1.69
C ILE A 287 -8.47 17.91 -0.64
N LEU A 288 -9.60 17.26 -0.41
CA LEU A 288 -10.53 17.60 0.65
C LEU A 288 -10.33 16.67 1.85
N LEU A 289 -9.85 17.24 2.95
CA LEU A 289 -9.79 16.54 4.24
C LEU A 289 -11.17 16.62 4.91
N ILE A 290 -11.77 15.47 5.20
CA ILE A 290 -13.08 15.38 5.87
C ILE A 290 -12.95 14.83 7.28
N ASP A 291 -13.84 15.28 8.16
CA ASP A 291 -13.96 14.71 9.49
C ASP A 291 -14.62 13.32 9.44
N ARG A 292 -14.12 12.43 10.28
CA ARG A 292 -14.49 11.01 10.29
C ARG A 292 -15.87 10.78 10.92
N ASP A 293 -16.20 11.57 11.93
CA ASP A 293 -17.46 11.46 12.66
C ASP A 293 -18.56 12.25 11.95
N ASN A 294 -18.21 13.40 11.37
CA ASN A 294 -19.11 14.31 10.67
C ASN A 294 -18.55 14.74 9.30
N PRO A 295 -18.55 13.85 8.30
CA PRO A 295 -18.02 14.17 6.98
C PRO A 295 -18.84 15.26 6.31
N LYS A 296 -18.17 16.27 5.78
CA LYS A 296 -18.76 17.37 5.01
C LYS A 296 -18.06 17.47 3.67
N ILE A 297 -18.84 17.62 2.60
CA ILE A 297 -18.31 17.74 1.24
C ILE A 297 -18.99 18.93 0.59
N GLU A 298 -18.20 19.92 0.22
CA GLU A 298 -18.68 21.11 -0.49
C GLU A 298 -18.84 20.79 -1.97
N LEU A 299 -20.01 21.13 -2.55
CA LEU A 299 -20.29 20.81 -3.96
C LEU A 299 -19.32 21.51 -4.92
N GLY A 300 -18.85 22.72 -4.55
CA GLY A 300 -17.84 23.46 -5.30
C GLY A 300 -16.57 22.65 -5.54
N PHE A 301 -16.10 21.94 -4.50
CA PHE A 301 -14.94 21.05 -4.61
C PHE A 301 -15.15 19.96 -5.67
N ILE A 302 -16.36 19.39 -5.79
CA ILE A 302 -16.62 18.33 -6.77
C ILE A 302 -16.70 18.89 -8.19
N SER A 303 -17.29 20.09 -8.34
CA SER A 303 -17.49 20.72 -9.65
C SER A 303 -16.21 21.33 -10.25
N GLU A 304 -15.27 21.76 -9.41
CA GLU A 304 -14.01 22.33 -9.86
C GLU A 304 -13.07 21.27 -10.43
N GLY A 305 -12.35 21.62 -11.49
CA GLY A 305 -11.36 20.76 -12.13
C GLY A 305 -10.16 20.44 -11.24
N TYR A 306 -9.37 19.45 -11.67
CA TYR A 306 -8.09 19.14 -11.05
C TYR A 306 -7.08 20.24 -11.34
N HIS A 307 -6.27 20.60 -10.34
CA HIS A 307 -5.17 21.54 -10.45
C HIS A 307 -3.86 20.78 -10.61
N GLU A 308 -3.09 21.06 -11.65
CA GLU A 308 -1.83 20.34 -11.89
C GLU A 308 -0.84 20.51 -10.73
N VAL A 309 -0.28 19.39 -10.29
CA VAL A 309 0.83 19.35 -9.31
C VAL A 309 2.14 19.60 -10.06
N PRO A 310 3.08 20.40 -9.51
CA PRO A 310 4.39 20.61 -10.12
C PRO A 310 5.05 19.27 -10.48
N LEU A 311 5.65 19.20 -11.68
CA LEU A 311 6.09 17.94 -12.28
C LEU A 311 7.15 17.23 -11.43
N ASP A 312 8.05 17.98 -10.81
CA ASP A 312 9.08 17.49 -9.89
C ASP A 312 8.47 16.82 -8.65
N ILE A 313 7.43 17.44 -8.07
CA ILE A 313 6.67 16.87 -6.94
C ILE A 313 5.88 15.65 -7.40
N TYR A 314 5.20 15.71 -8.55
CA TYR A 314 4.41 14.60 -9.07
C TYR A 314 5.29 13.37 -9.33
N GLU A 315 6.36 13.53 -10.11
CA GLU A 315 7.26 12.44 -10.48
C GLU A 315 7.99 11.85 -9.27
N LYS A 316 8.19 12.60 -8.18
CA LYS A 316 8.72 12.06 -6.91
C LYS A 316 7.89 10.88 -6.40
N TYR A 317 6.61 10.77 -6.73
CA TYR A 317 5.76 9.65 -6.29
C TYR A 317 5.59 8.56 -7.33
N SER A 318 6.27 8.62 -8.49
CA SER A 318 6.25 7.54 -9.47
C SER A 318 7.03 6.32 -8.96
N ILE A 319 6.61 5.11 -9.39
CA ILE A 319 7.35 3.87 -9.08
C ILE A 319 8.82 3.96 -9.52
N THR A 320 9.11 4.67 -10.62
CA THR A 320 10.47 4.87 -11.13
C THR A 320 11.33 5.60 -10.11
N ASN A 321 10.91 6.79 -9.67
CA ASN A 321 11.70 7.59 -8.72
C ASN A 321 11.67 6.98 -7.32
N TRP A 322 10.61 6.26 -6.97
CA TRP A 322 10.59 5.47 -5.74
C TRP A 322 11.67 4.39 -5.74
N ILE A 323 11.83 3.62 -6.81
CA ILE A 323 12.91 2.64 -6.95
C ILE A 323 14.29 3.32 -6.85
N TYR A 324 14.52 4.41 -7.58
CA TYR A 324 15.80 5.11 -7.54
C TYR A 324 16.14 5.59 -6.13
N GLU A 325 15.18 6.20 -5.44
CA GLU A 325 15.40 6.66 -4.07
C GLU A 325 15.57 5.51 -3.10
N VAL A 326 14.82 4.41 -3.19
CA VAL A 326 14.94 3.28 -2.25
C VAL A 326 16.34 2.65 -2.27
N PHE A 327 17.00 2.63 -3.43
CA PHE A 327 18.32 2.00 -3.58
C PHE A 327 19.51 2.94 -3.37
N GLN A 328 19.26 4.23 -3.15
CA GLN A 328 20.27 5.22 -2.72
C GLN A 328 20.41 5.19 -1.20
#